data_AF-A0A9E1QQ47-F1
#
_entry.id   AF-A0A9E1QQ47-F1
#
_cell.length_a   1.000
_cell.length_b   1.000
_cell.length_c   1.000
_cell.angle_alpha   90.00
_cell.angle_beta   90.00
_cell.angle_gamma   90.00
#
_symmetry.space_group_name_H-M   'P 1'
#
loop_
_entity.id
_entity.type
_entity.pdbx_description
1 polymer ?
#
loop_
_entity_poly.entity_id
_entity_poly.type
_entity_poly.pdbx_seq_one_letter_code
_entity_poly.pdbx_strand_id
1 'polypeptide(L)'
;MHAGGSTAVEQGESYGMRSIINTANVSAYQFNWFDTGHPEALEITRKAYLQTNAPNILEKENEAIWFIGDSVVKYSDDRNFIANRVKRVSELKGFVPEIYSCRSNMYCYKKVEAEVLSNAITLPIFDKLMASCKDFWTEQNLDKEQQDEFKSNCLKFYKDKTFERIQLFYKNFDKSDGIELINGEEMPLLANLLNSIDWEWMSRGLAGRFHGDFHFENILWSKDDEKFTFLDWRQDFAGDLSTGDIYYDLAKLMHGLIVNHGIIANDQYSASWENSEIKYDLHRKQVLVECERRFSDWILLANYDLKKVRVLTALIYLNIAALHRYPYSLLLYGLGKGMLKKVLEE
;
A
#
# COMPACT_ATOMS: atom_id res chain seq x y z
N MET A 1 17.68 22.08 39.51
CA MET A 1 18.64 21.09 40.06
C MET A 1 19.94 21.71 40.55
N HIS A 2 20.64 22.55 39.76
CA HIS A 2 21.96 23.06 40.15
C HIS A 2 22.02 23.84 41.49
N ALA A 3 20.94 24.51 41.90
CA ALA A 3 20.87 25.22 43.19
C ALA A 3 20.44 24.35 44.39
N GLY A 4 19.89 23.15 44.16
CA GLY A 4 19.25 22.32 45.19
C GLY A 4 20.09 21.16 45.73
N GLY A 5 21.33 21.01 45.25
CA GLY A 5 22.31 20.05 45.77
C GLY A 5 21.82 18.59 45.79
N SER A 6 22.30 17.81 46.77
CA SER A 6 21.92 16.40 46.98
C SER A 6 20.43 16.22 47.25
N THR A 7 19.80 17.17 47.95
CA THR A 7 18.38 17.13 48.29
C THR A 7 17.48 17.14 47.04
N ALA A 8 17.85 17.91 46.02
CA ALA A 8 17.11 17.91 44.75
C ALA A 8 17.27 16.60 43.97
N VAL A 9 18.41 15.92 44.11
CA VAL A 9 18.64 14.61 43.49
C VAL A 9 17.83 13.52 44.19
N GLU A 10 17.82 13.51 45.52
CA GLU A 10 17.07 12.54 46.33
C GLU A 10 15.55 12.67 46.18
N GLN A 11 15.05 13.90 46.05
CA GLN A 11 13.61 14.17 46.00
C GLN A 11 13.06 14.31 44.57
N GLY A 12 13.93 14.38 43.56
CA GLY A 12 13.56 14.51 42.16
C GLY A 12 12.65 15.71 41.87
N GLU A 13 11.68 15.51 40.99
CA GLU A 13 10.76 16.55 40.49
C GLU A 13 9.93 17.20 41.63
N SER A 14 9.67 16.46 42.71
CA SER A 14 8.91 16.95 43.86
C SER A 14 9.58 18.11 44.59
N TYR A 15 10.93 18.17 44.57
CA TYR A 15 11.69 19.29 45.13
C TYR A 15 11.35 20.61 44.44
N GLY A 16 11.33 20.59 43.10
CA GLY A 16 10.98 21.77 42.28
C GLY A 16 9.53 22.19 42.50
N MET A 17 8.61 21.22 42.49
CA MET A 17 7.18 21.48 42.67
C MET A 17 6.87 22.14 44.02
N ARG A 18 7.52 21.73 45.11
CA ARG A 18 7.35 22.36 46.43
C ARG A 18 7.77 23.82 46.44
N SER A 19 8.87 24.16 45.77
CA SER A 19 9.31 25.55 45.66
C SER A 19 8.28 26.39 44.89
N ILE A 20 7.70 25.85 43.82
CA ILE A 20 6.69 26.54 43.01
C ILE A 20 5.44 26.82 43.84
N ILE A 21 4.94 25.82 44.57
CA ILE A 21 3.76 25.93 45.45
C ILE A 21 3.95 27.04 46.51
N ASN A 22 5.16 27.23 47.03
CA ASN A 22 5.43 28.26 48.04
C ASN A 22 5.47 29.68 47.47
N THR A 23 5.68 29.83 46.16
CA THR A 23 5.85 31.14 45.50
C THR A 23 4.71 31.53 44.57
N ALA A 24 3.85 30.59 44.21
CA ALA A 24 2.78 30.79 43.25
C ALA A 24 1.54 29.95 43.63
N ASN A 25 0.36 30.46 43.28
CA ASN A 25 -0.86 29.67 43.36
C ASN A 25 -0.83 28.59 42.27
N VAL A 26 -0.84 27.34 42.69
CA VAL A 26 -0.90 26.16 41.81
C VAL A 26 -2.30 25.59 41.84
N SER A 27 -2.90 25.37 40.67
CA SER A 27 -4.19 24.69 40.53
C SER A 27 -3.97 23.31 39.91
N ALA A 28 -4.56 22.28 40.50
CA ALA A 28 -4.56 20.94 39.92
C ALA A 28 -5.73 20.83 38.95
N TYR A 29 -5.44 20.36 37.73
CA TYR A 29 -6.46 19.97 36.77
C TYR A 29 -6.51 18.45 36.76
N GLN A 30 -7.68 17.88 37.01
CA GLN A 30 -7.87 16.45 36.83
C GLN A 30 -7.81 16.15 35.33
N PHE A 31 -7.00 15.18 34.95
CA PHE A 31 -6.93 14.65 33.60
C PHE A 31 -6.84 13.13 33.64
N ASN A 32 -7.27 12.50 32.55
CA ASN A 32 -7.05 11.08 32.33
C ASN A 32 -5.68 10.92 31.69
N TRP A 33 -4.82 10.13 32.31
CA TRP A 33 -3.53 9.75 31.77
C TRP A 33 -3.57 8.29 31.36
N PHE A 34 -3.06 8.01 30.17
CA PHE A 34 -2.87 6.66 29.69
C PHE A 34 -1.38 6.39 29.57
N ASP A 35 -0.91 5.34 30.25
CA ASP A 35 0.44 4.84 30.04
C ASP A 35 0.52 4.20 28.66
N THR A 36 1.50 4.59 27.86
CA THR A 36 1.75 4.00 26.53
C THR A 36 3.11 3.32 26.46
N GLY A 37 3.76 3.11 27.61
CA GLY A 37 5.10 2.54 27.71
C GLY A 37 5.20 1.04 27.41
N HIS A 38 4.08 0.33 27.24
CA HIS A 38 4.06 -1.06 26.78
C HIS A 38 2.88 -1.37 25.84
N PRO A 39 2.97 -2.45 25.02
CA PRO A 39 2.01 -2.70 23.93
C PRO A 39 0.55 -2.81 24.36
N GLU A 40 0.27 -3.51 25.46
CA GLU A 40 -1.11 -3.68 25.95
C GLU A 40 -1.74 -2.35 26.37
N ALA A 41 -1.01 -1.51 27.10
CA ALA A 41 -1.51 -0.20 27.52
C ALA A 41 -1.65 0.77 26.33
N LEU A 42 -0.75 0.69 25.35
CA LEU A 42 -0.88 1.40 24.08
C LEU A 42 -2.15 0.96 23.33
N GLU A 43 -2.47 -0.33 23.29
CA GLU A 43 -3.69 -0.83 22.64
C GLU A 43 -4.95 -0.34 23.35
N ILE A 44 -4.99 -0.36 24.68
CA ILE A 44 -6.09 0.21 25.48
C ILE A 44 -6.25 1.70 25.17
N THR A 45 -5.14 2.44 25.14
CA THR A 45 -5.15 3.87 24.83
C THR A 45 -5.71 4.12 23.43
N ARG A 46 -5.25 3.37 22.42
CA ARG A 46 -5.74 3.48 21.04
C ARG A 46 -7.25 3.22 20.95
N LYS A 47 -7.77 2.22 21.66
CA LYS A 47 -9.21 1.95 21.72
C LYS A 47 -9.96 3.09 22.39
N ALA A 48 -9.43 3.68 23.46
CA ALA A 48 -10.04 4.80 24.17
C ALA A 48 -10.12 6.09 23.33
N TYR A 49 -9.14 6.32 22.46
CA TYR A 49 -9.07 7.49 21.56
C TYR A 49 -9.54 7.19 20.14
N LEU A 50 -10.09 6.00 19.88
CA LEU A 50 -10.56 5.62 18.56
C LEU A 50 -11.74 6.51 18.17
N GLN A 51 -11.59 7.29 17.10
CA GLN A 51 -12.71 8.03 16.53
C GLN A 51 -13.45 7.11 15.56
N THR A 52 -14.77 7.01 15.71
CA THR A 52 -15.63 6.09 14.93
C THR A 52 -15.50 6.28 13.40
N ASN A 53 -15.08 7.47 12.96
CA ASN A 53 -14.89 7.83 11.55
C ASN A 53 -13.42 8.14 11.19
N ALA A 54 -12.46 7.78 12.04
CA ALA A 54 -11.05 7.93 11.67
C ALA A 54 -10.71 6.97 10.51
N PRO A 55 -9.87 7.40 9.55
CA PRO A 55 -9.42 6.51 8.49
C PRO A 55 -8.61 5.35 9.11
N ASN A 56 -8.82 4.15 8.58
CA ASN A 56 -8.01 2.99 8.97
C ASN A 56 -6.62 3.11 8.33
N ILE A 57 -5.62 3.52 9.11
CA ILE A 57 -4.24 3.62 8.66
C ILE A 57 -3.49 2.39 9.14
N LEU A 58 -2.94 1.63 8.20
CA LEU A 58 -1.99 0.57 8.51
C LEU A 58 -0.69 1.19 9.03
N GLU A 59 -0.33 0.87 10.28
CA GLU A 59 0.93 1.32 10.87
C GLU A 59 2.12 0.67 10.16
N LYS A 60 3.13 1.49 9.90
CA LYS A 60 4.44 1.05 9.42
C LYS A 60 5.47 1.61 10.39
N GLU A 61 6.49 0.83 10.72
CA GLU A 61 7.51 1.24 11.72
C GLU A 61 8.21 2.56 11.34
N ASN A 62 8.37 2.82 10.04
CA ASN A 62 9.16 3.92 9.49
C ASN A 62 8.31 5.06 8.90
N GLU A 63 6.97 4.97 8.95
CA GLU A 63 6.07 5.97 8.39
C GLU A 63 4.94 6.31 9.38
N ALA A 64 4.53 7.57 9.41
CA ALA A 64 3.41 8.00 10.24
C ALA A 64 2.55 9.03 9.50
N ILE A 65 1.27 9.07 9.86
CA ILE A 65 0.30 10.00 9.30
C ILE A 65 -0.44 10.66 10.46
N TRP A 66 -0.54 11.99 10.42
CA TRP A 66 -1.34 12.75 11.39
C TRP A 66 -2.36 13.64 10.68
N PHE A 67 -3.53 13.76 11.29
CA PHE A 67 -4.59 14.68 10.90
C PHE A 67 -4.71 15.78 11.96
N ILE A 68 -4.40 17.03 11.60
CA ILE A 68 -4.39 18.18 12.50
C ILE A 68 -5.31 19.26 11.89
N GLY A 69 -6.56 19.30 12.34
CA GLY A 69 -7.62 20.06 11.66
C GLY A 69 -7.71 19.64 10.19
N ASP A 70 -7.63 20.61 9.28
CA ASP A 70 -7.67 20.37 7.82
C ASP A 70 -6.29 20.03 7.22
N SER A 71 -5.29 19.70 8.04
CA SER A 71 -3.95 19.37 7.58
C SER A 71 -3.65 17.90 7.74
N VAL A 72 -3.14 17.28 6.67
CA VAL A 72 -2.57 15.94 6.71
C VAL A 72 -1.05 16.07 6.71
N VAL A 73 -0.39 15.45 7.68
CA VAL A 73 1.06 15.39 7.80
C VAL A 73 1.50 13.96 7.51
N LYS A 74 2.33 13.79 6.48
CA LYS A 74 2.96 12.50 6.12
C LYS A 74 4.41 12.54 6.56
N TYR A 75 4.85 11.54 7.32
CA TYR A 75 6.21 11.43 7.83
C TYR A 75 6.87 10.12 7.43
N SER A 76 8.18 10.18 7.24
CA SER A 76 9.06 9.03 7.19
C SER A 76 10.42 9.36 7.80
N ASP A 77 11.05 8.38 8.45
CA ASP A 77 12.44 8.51 8.90
C ASP A 77 13.43 8.53 7.72
N ASP A 78 13.03 8.01 6.54
CA ASP A 78 13.76 8.14 5.28
C ASP A 78 13.54 9.51 4.63
N ARG A 79 14.61 10.31 4.63
CA ARG A 79 14.63 11.64 4.02
C ARG A 79 14.54 11.61 2.51
N ASN A 80 15.13 10.60 1.87
CA ASN A 80 15.08 10.47 0.41
C ASN A 80 13.68 10.10 -0.05
N PHE A 81 12.99 9.23 0.70
CA PHE A 81 11.58 8.90 0.46
C PHE A 81 10.70 10.16 0.42
N ILE A 82 10.82 11.03 1.42
CA ILE A 82 10.08 12.30 1.48
C ILE A 82 10.46 13.24 0.35
N ALA A 83 11.77 13.45 0.13
CA ALA A 83 12.25 14.35 -0.92
C ALA A 83 11.76 13.91 -2.31
N ASN A 84 11.78 12.62 -2.59
CA ASN A 84 11.33 12.06 -3.86
C ASN A 84 9.81 12.17 -4.03
N ARG A 85 9.00 11.87 -3.00
CA ARG A 85 7.54 12.08 -3.04
C ARG A 85 7.18 13.53 -3.35
N VAL A 86 7.87 14.49 -2.72
CA VAL A 86 7.63 15.93 -2.93
C VAL A 86 7.98 16.34 -4.37
N LYS A 87 9.10 15.86 -4.92
CA LYS A 87 9.48 16.13 -6.32
C LYS A 87 8.41 15.64 -7.31
N ARG A 88 7.91 14.42 -7.10
CA ARG A 88 6.91 13.78 -7.97
C ARG A 88 5.56 14.49 -8.00
N VAL A 89 5.22 15.33 -7.02
CA VAL A 89 3.96 16.11 -7.05
C VAL A 89 3.86 16.98 -8.29
N SER A 90 4.99 17.50 -8.79
CA SER A 90 5.01 18.31 -10.01
C SER A 90 4.54 17.53 -11.24
N GLU A 91 4.86 16.24 -11.32
CA GLU A 91 4.49 15.33 -12.41
C GLU A 91 3.06 14.79 -12.28
N LEU A 92 2.54 14.75 -11.06
CA LEU A 92 1.20 14.25 -10.70
C LEU A 92 0.19 15.39 -10.52
N LYS A 93 0.56 16.62 -10.91
CA LYS A 93 -0.25 17.82 -10.71
C LYS A 93 -1.65 17.64 -11.29
N GLY A 94 -2.67 18.00 -10.50
CA GLY A 94 -4.07 17.88 -10.86
C GLY A 94 -4.73 16.58 -10.37
N PHE A 95 -3.94 15.53 -10.14
CA PHE A 95 -4.41 14.22 -9.67
C PHE A 95 -4.16 13.99 -8.18
N VAL A 96 -3.11 14.58 -7.61
CA VAL A 96 -2.77 14.46 -6.19
C VAL A 96 -3.00 15.78 -5.43
N PRO A 97 -3.15 15.74 -4.08
CA PRO A 97 -3.24 16.95 -3.27
C PRO A 97 -1.99 17.84 -3.39
N GLU A 98 -2.18 19.15 -3.40
CA GLU A 98 -1.08 20.10 -3.39
C GLU A 98 -0.36 20.11 -2.03
N ILE A 99 0.96 19.93 -2.07
CA ILE A 99 1.81 20.04 -0.88
C ILE A 99 2.08 21.53 -0.62
N TYR A 100 1.63 22.03 0.53
CA TYR A 100 1.83 23.42 0.92
C TYR A 100 3.05 23.63 1.83
N SER A 101 3.60 22.56 2.42
CA SER A 101 4.77 22.63 3.30
C SER A 101 5.54 21.31 3.30
N CYS A 102 6.86 21.37 3.36
CA CYS A 102 7.72 20.19 3.55
C CYS A 102 8.93 20.50 4.44
N ARG A 103 9.48 19.45 5.04
CA ARG A 103 10.72 19.39 5.83
C ARG A 103 11.46 18.10 5.46
N SER A 104 12.63 17.86 6.05
CA SER A 104 13.47 16.71 5.71
C SER A 104 12.77 15.35 5.84
N ASN A 105 11.86 15.21 6.80
CA ASN A 105 11.23 13.95 7.16
C ASN A 105 9.71 13.97 7.06
N MET A 106 9.12 15.07 6.56
CA MET A 106 7.67 15.16 6.45
C MET A 106 7.22 16.14 5.37
N TYR A 107 6.01 15.95 4.86
CA TYR A 107 5.31 16.91 4.04
C TYR A 107 3.84 17.04 4.46
N CYS A 108 3.25 18.18 4.14
CA CYS A 108 1.88 18.51 4.52
C CYS A 108 1.04 18.91 3.30
N TYR A 109 -0.18 18.42 3.26
CA TYR A 109 -1.20 18.84 2.30
C TYR A 109 -2.54 19.06 3.01
N LYS A 110 -3.48 19.73 2.33
CA LYS A 110 -4.82 19.96 2.87
C LYS A 110 -5.66 18.69 2.76
N LYS A 111 -6.36 18.34 3.83
CA LYS A 111 -7.29 17.22 3.84
C LYS A 111 -8.31 17.41 2.72
N VAL A 112 -8.54 16.35 1.95
CA VAL A 112 -9.51 16.34 0.87
C VAL A 112 -10.81 15.77 1.43
N GLU A 113 -11.88 16.55 1.37
CA GLU A 113 -13.22 16.13 1.80
C GLU A 113 -13.86 15.29 0.68
N ALA A 114 -13.59 13.99 0.73
CA ALA A 114 -14.04 13.01 -0.26
C ALA A 114 -14.08 11.60 0.38
N GLU A 115 -14.82 10.68 -0.25
CA GLU A 115 -14.94 9.31 0.24
C GLU A 115 -13.86 8.41 -0.38
N VAL A 116 -13.33 7.44 0.39
CA VAL A 116 -12.43 6.42 -0.16
C VAL A 116 -13.20 5.58 -1.19
N LEU A 117 -12.61 5.36 -2.36
CA LEU A 117 -13.30 4.75 -3.49
C LEU A 117 -13.83 3.35 -3.17
N SER A 118 -13.14 2.59 -2.31
CA SER A 118 -13.57 1.25 -1.88
C SER A 118 -14.93 1.22 -1.19
N ASN A 119 -15.35 2.34 -0.59
CA ASN A 119 -16.65 2.52 0.04
C ASN A 119 -17.70 3.08 -0.94
N ALA A 120 -17.29 3.99 -1.83
CA ALA A 120 -18.18 4.66 -2.77
C ALA A 120 -18.44 3.88 -4.08
N ILE A 121 -17.68 2.80 -4.37
CA ILE A 121 -17.63 2.20 -5.70
C ILE A 121 -18.99 1.70 -6.20
N THR A 122 -19.30 2.08 -7.44
CA THR A 122 -20.41 1.54 -8.26
C THR A 122 -19.91 1.40 -9.70
N LEU A 123 -20.61 0.64 -10.56
CA LEU A 123 -20.20 0.51 -11.96
C LEU A 123 -20.08 1.87 -12.69
N PRO A 124 -21.03 2.82 -12.53
CA PRO A 124 -20.88 4.14 -13.16
C PRO A 124 -19.67 4.92 -12.63
N ILE A 125 -19.38 4.85 -11.33
CA ILE A 125 -18.19 5.50 -10.76
C ILE A 125 -16.91 4.83 -11.28
N PHE A 126 -16.90 3.51 -11.46
CA PHE A 126 -15.79 2.80 -12.07
C PHE A 126 -15.56 3.25 -13.52
N ASP A 127 -16.62 3.38 -14.32
CA ASP A 127 -16.51 3.89 -15.69
C ASP A 127 -15.94 5.32 -15.72
N LYS A 128 -16.37 6.19 -14.78
CA LYS A 128 -15.80 7.53 -14.60
C LYS A 128 -14.33 7.48 -14.20
N LEU A 129 -13.93 6.57 -13.32
CA LEU A 129 -12.52 6.38 -12.96
C LEU A 129 -11.71 5.99 -14.20
N MET A 130 -12.19 5.03 -15.00
CA MET A 130 -11.50 4.59 -16.21
C MET A 130 -11.37 5.71 -17.24
N ALA A 131 -12.36 6.60 -17.34
CA ALA A 131 -12.25 7.81 -18.15
C ALA A 131 -11.16 8.75 -17.62
N SER A 132 -11.14 9.04 -16.31
CA SER A 132 -10.12 9.90 -15.69
C SER A 132 -8.70 9.32 -15.79
N CYS A 133 -8.57 7.99 -15.72
CA CYS A 133 -7.26 7.34 -15.80
C CYS A 133 -6.62 7.43 -17.20
N LYS A 134 -7.41 7.62 -18.26
CA LYS A 134 -6.85 7.88 -19.60
C LYS A 134 -6.03 9.16 -19.66
N ASP A 135 -6.44 10.18 -18.90
CA ASP A 135 -5.69 11.45 -18.80
C ASP A 135 -4.51 11.34 -17.83
N PHE A 136 -4.58 10.42 -16.86
CA PHE A 136 -3.51 10.18 -15.89
C PHE A 136 -2.33 9.44 -16.51
N TRP A 137 -2.57 8.27 -17.12
CA TRP A 137 -1.54 7.44 -17.73
C TRP A 137 -1.13 7.98 -19.09
N THR A 138 -0.22 8.94 -19.07
CA THR A 138 0.40 9.48 -20.28
C THR A 138 1.69 8.72 -20.58
N GLU A 139 1.75 8.11 -21.76
CA GLU A 139 2.96 7.46 -22.26
C GLU A 139 4.10 8.46 -22.47
N GLN A 140 5.33 8.00 -22.23
CA GLN A 140 6.53 8.77 -22.43
C GLN A 140 7.37 8.15 -23.55
N ASN A 141 7.77 8.97 -24.52
CA ASN A 141 8.70 8.54 -25.55
C ASN A 141 10.11 8.53 -24.96
N LEU A 142 10.73 7.35 -24.96
CA LEU A 142 12.11 7.14 -24.53
C LEU A 142 13.01 6.97 -25.75
N ASP A 143 14.24 7.50 -25.66
CA ASP A 143 15.28 7.13 -26.61
C ASP A 143 15.77 5.68 -26.36
N LYS A 144 16.70 5.20 -27.20
CA LYS A 144 17.16 3.81 -27.11
C LYS A 144 17.85 3.50 -25.79
N GLU A 145 18.68 4.41 -25.27
CA GLU A 145 19.41 4.21 -24.02
C GLU A 145 18.44 4.19 -22.84
N GLN A 146 17.52 5.16 -22.80
CA GLN A 146 16.45 5.22 -21.81
C GLN A 146 15.53 4.00 -21.87
N GLN A 147 15.22 3.48 -23.06
CA GLN A 147 14.40 2.28 -23.22
C GLN A 147 15.08 1.04 -22.66
N ASP A 148 16.40 0.91 -22.85
CA ASP A 148 17.17 -0.21 -22.32
C ASP A 148 17.33 -0.12 -20.78
N GLU A 149 17.52 1.10 -20.25
CA GLU A 149 17.46 1.34 -18.80
C GLU A 149 16.09 1.01 -18.22
N PHE A 150 15.01 1.47 -18.85
CA PHE A 150 13.64 1.20 -18.43
C PHE A 150 13.33 -0.29 -18.38
N LYS A 151 13.75 -1.07 -19.38
CA LYS A 151 13.63 -2.54 -19.36
C LYS A 151 14.38 -3.16 -18.19
N SER A 152 15.60 -2.68 -17.89
CA SER A 152 16.35 -3.15 -16.72
C SER A 152 15.62 -2.82 -15.42
N ASN A 153 15.02 -1.63 -15.32
CA ASN A 153 14.21 -1.22 -14.17
C ASN A 153 12.97 -2.11 -14.01
N CYS A 154 12.26 -2.45 -15.10
CA CYS A 154 11.17 -3.42 -15.07
C CYS A 154 11.64 -4.81 -14.58
N LEU A 155 12.79 -5.31 -15.05
CA LEU A 155 13.34 -6.59 -14.58
C LEU A 155 13.65 -6.57 -13.08
N LYS A 156 14.33 -5.53 -12.58
CA LYS A 156 14.60 -5.40 -11.14
C LYS A 156 13.31 -5.39 -10.33
N PHE A 157 12.32 -4.63 -10.80
CA PHE A 157 11.09 -4.40 -10.07
C PHE A 157 10.11 -5.58 -10.12
N TYR A 158 10.13 -6.36 -11.20
CA TYR A 158 9.25 -7.52 -11.38
C TYR A 158 9.95 -8.82 -11.05
N LYS A 159 11.09 -9.10 -11.66
CA LYS A 159 11.77 -10.39 -11.55
C LYS A 159 12.51 -10.49 -10.24
N ASP A 160 13.54 -9.66 -10.06
CA ASP A 160 14.49 -9.80 -8.94
C ASP A 160 13.76 -9.65 -7.62
N LYS A 161 12.92 -8.61 -7.51
CA LYS A 161 12.04 -8.39 -6.36
C LYS A 161 11.13 -9.59 -6.07
N THR A 162 10.61 -10.27 -7.09
CA THR A 162 9.76 -11.45 -6.88
C THR A 162 10.52 -12.61 -6.31
N PHE A 163 11.69 -12.93 -6.85
CA PHE A 163 12.52 -13.98 -6.30
C PHE A 163 12.91 -13.68 -4.85
N GLU A 164 13.32 -12.44 -4.56
CA GLU A 164 13.66 -12.01 -3.19
C GLU A 164 12.47 -12.15 -2.22
N ARG A 165 11.27 -11.71 -2.63
CA ARG A 165 10.07 -11.76 -1.78
C ARG A 165 9.59 -13.17 -1.51
N ILE A 166 9.70 -14.07 -2.48
CA ILE A 166 9.33 -15.48 -2.29
C ILE A 166 10.30 -16.16 -1.33
N GLN A 167 11.60 -15.92 -1.46
CA GLN A 167 12.58 -16.43 -0.49
C GLN A 167 12.32 -15.89 0.92
N LEU A 168 11.98 -14.60 1.03
CA LEU A 168 11.58 -14.01 2.30
C LEU A 168 10.31 -14.65 2.87
N PHE A 169 9.31 -14.93 2.04
CA PHE A 169 8.08 -15.62 2.46
C PHE A 169 8.40 -17.01 3.04
N TYR A 170 9.17 -17.83 2.31
CA TYR A 170 9.56 -19.16 2.77
C TYR A 170 10.31 -19.12 4.11
N LYS A 171 11.22 -18.16 4.26
CA LYS A 171 11.94 -17.92 5.52
C LYS A 171 11.02 -17.49 6.66
N ASN A 172 10.10 -16.56 6.42
CA ASN A 172 9.24 -15.99 7.46
C ASN A 172 8.21 -16.99 8.00
N PHE A 173 7.77 -17.95 7.17
CA PHE A 173 6.70 -18.89 7.53
C PHE A 173 7.16 -20.34 7.67
N ASP A 174 8.47 -20.59 7.62
CA ASP A 174 9.09 -21.93 7.66
C ASP A 174 8.45 -22.89 6.64
N LYS A 175 8.33 -22.39 5.40
CA LYS A 175 7.78 -23.12 4.25
C LYS A 175 8.83 -23.28 3.18
N SER A 176 8.57 -24.16 2.21
CA SER A 176 9.39 -24.32 1.01
C SER A 176 8.49 -24.44 -0.21
N ASP A 177 9.06 -24.28 -1.40
CA ASP A 177 8.33 -24.52 -2.64
C ASP A 177 8.02 -26.02 -2.77
N GLY A 178 6.81 -26.33 -3.22
CA GLY A 178 6.34 -27.69 -3.36
C GLY A 178 5.21 -27.79 -4.38
N ILE A 179 4.67 -29.00 -4.46
CA ILE A 179 3.57 -29.37 -5.36
C ILE A 179 2.24 -29.38 -4.59
N GLU A 180 2.01 -28.33 -3.80
CA GLU A 180 0.82 -28.28 -2.95
C GLU A 180 -0.46 -28.29 -3.77
N LEU A 181 -1.51 -28.89 -3.20
CA LEU A 181 -2.87 -28.66 -3.68
C LEU A 181 -3.30 -27.26 -3.25
N ILE A 182 -3.78 -26.43 -4.17
CA ILE A 182 -4.40 -25.13 -3.84
C ILE A 182 -5.88 -25.23 -4.17
N ASN A 183 -6.74 -25.14 -3.15
CA ASN A 183 -8.20 -25.30 -3.29
C ASN A 183 -8.61 -26.54 -4.10
N GLY A 184 -7.91 -27.66 -3.87
CA GLY A 184 -8.15 -28.94 -4.55
C GLY A 184 -7.49 -29.09 -5.93
N GLU A 185 -6.80 -28.07 -6.44
CA GLU A 185 -6.10 -28.10 -7.73
C GLU A 185 -4.60 -28.38 -7.54
N GLU A 186 -4.06 -29.33 -8.29
CA GLU A 186 -2.62 -29.64 -8.28
C GLU A 186 -1.80 -28.48 -8.84
N MET A 187 -0.78 -28.06 -8.09
CA MET A 187 0.12 -27.01 -8.51
C MET A 187 1.50 -27.55 -8.86
N PRO A 188 2.12 -27.07 -9.94
CA PRO A 188 3.56 -27.25 -10.13
C PRO A 188 4.35 -26.45 -9.09
N LEU A 189 5.66 -26.70 -9.03
CA LEU A 189 6.59 -25.85 -8.29
C LEU A 189 6.45 -24.39 -8.75
N LEU A 190 6.41 -23.46 -7.81
CA LEU A 190 6.38 -22.03 -8.12
C LEU A 190 7.63 -21.63 -8.92
N ALA A 191 8.78 -22.23 -8.63
CA ALA A 191 9.99 -22.04 -9.40
C ALA A 191 9.81 -22.37 -10.89
N ASN A 192 9.06 -23.44 -11.21
CA ASN A 192 8.79 -23.82 -12.60
C ASN A 192 7.88 -22.79 -13.28
N LEU A 193 6.87 -22.28 -12.59
CA LEU A 193 6.00 -21.20 -13.09
C LEU A 193 6.78 -19.91 -13.35
N LEU A 194 7.66 -19.52 -12.43
CA LEU A 194 8.48 -18.30 -12.61
C LEU A 194 9.50 -18.45 -13.75
N ASN A 195 10.02 -19.66 -13.96
CA ASN A 195 10.94 -19.95 -15.05
C ASN A 195 10.25 -20.03 -16.42
N SER A 196 8.95 -20.27 -16.48
CA SER A 196 8.19 -20.27 -17.74
C SER A 196 7.69 -18.87 -18.15
N ILE A 197 7.79 -17.86 -17.28
CA ILE A 197 7.53 -16.47 -17.66
C ILE A 197 8.59 -16.00 -18.66
N ASP A 198 8.14 -15.50 -19.82
CA ASP A 198 9.00 -14.75 -20.74
C ASP A 198 9.35 -13.39 -20.13
N TRP A 199 10.48 -13.33 -19.44
CA TRP A 199 10.97 -12.12 -18.79
C TRP A 199 11.36 -11.01 -19.78
N GLU A 200 11.66 -11.32 -21.05
CA GLU A 200 11.93 -10.32 -22.09
C GLU A 200 10.63 -9.68 -22.60
N TRP A 201 9.54 -10.45 -22.68
CA TRP A 201 8.21 -9.87 -22.90
C TRP A 201 7.74 -9.06 -21.70
N MET A 202 7.95 -9.55 -20.47
CA MET A 202 7.57 -8.82 -19.25
C MET A 202 8.36 -7.52 -19.06
N SER A 203 9.65 -7.49 -19.38
CA SER A 203 10.50 -6.30 -19.23
C SER A 203 10.15 -5.18 -20.20
N ARG A 204 9.50 -5.49 -21.33
CA ARG A 204 8.94 -4.52 -22.28
C ARG A 204 7.66 -3.89 -21.70
N GLY A 205 7.82 -3.11 -20.63
CA GLY A 205 6.74 -2.33 -20.02
C GLY A 205 6.26 -1.18 -20.91
N LEU A 206 5.30 -0.42 -20.42
CA LEU A 206 4.81 0.79 -21.05
C LEU A 206 5.25 2.01 -20.23
N ALA A 207 6.34 2.63 -20.67
CA ALA A 207 6.92 3.79 -20.02
C ALA A 207 5.94 4.96 -20.01
N GLY A 208 5.66 5.51 -18.83
CA GLY A 208 4.77 6.65 -18.70
C GLY A 208 4.61 7.13 -17.27
N ARG A 209 3.69 8.08 -17.10
CA ARG A 209 3.30 8.57 -15.78
C ARG A 209 2.65 7.43 -14.99
N PHE A 210 3.04 7.31 -13.73
CA PHE A 210 2.60 6.22 -12.86
C PHE A 210 2.30 6.70 -11.44
N HIS A 211 1.47 5.95 -10.73
CA HIS A 211 1.21 6.10 -9.31
C HIS A 211 2.11 5.18 -8.48
N GLY A 212 2.25 3.92 -8.89
CA GLY A 212 3.09 2.89 -8.27
C GLY A 212 2.42 2.14 -7.10
N ASP A 213 1.26 2.60 -6.63
CA ASP A 213 0.41 1.91 -5.65
C ASP A 213 -1.08 2.13 -5.95
N PHE A 214 -1.45 2.01 -7.22
CA PHE A 214 -2.78 2.42 -7.71
C PHE A 214 -3.87 1.40 -7.33
N HIS A 215 -4.58 1.64 -6.22
CA HIS A 215 -5.71 0.81 -5.79
C HIS A 215 -6.77 1.64 -5.06
N PHE A 216 -7.95 1.07 -4.83
CA PHE A 216 -9.12 1.82 -4.33
C PHE A 216 -8.92 2.52 -2.98
N GLU A 217 -8.14 1.95 -2.05
CA GLU A 217 -7.86 2.64 -0.77
C GLU A 217 -7.00 3.91 -0.94
N ASN A 218 -6.29 4.03 -2.06
CA ASN A 218 -5.44 5.17 -2.40
C ASN A 218 -6.15 6.15 -3.35
N ILE A 219 -7.45 5.98 -3.59
CA ILE A 219 -8.25 6.83 -4.47
C ILE A 219 -9.41 7.40 -3.67
N LEU A 220 -9.53 8.72 -3.66
CA LEU A 220 -10.67 9.44 -3.13
C LEU A 220 -11.61 9.84 -4.26
N TRP A 221 -12.92 9.79 -3.99
CA TRP A 221 -13.98 10.24 -4.88
C TRP A 221 -14.77 11.39 -4.23
N SER A 222 -14.68 12.58 -4.81
CA SER A 222 -15.56 13.71 -4.49
C SER A 222 -16.81 13.61 -5.34
N LYS A 223 -17.95 13.37 -4.71
CA LYS A 223 -19.25 13.31 -5.40
C LYS A 223 -19.69 14.68 -5.91
N ASP A 224 -19.42 15.73 -5.14
CA ASP A 224 -19.86 17.10 -5.45
C ASP A 224 -19.07 17.68 -6.63
N ASP A 225 -17.77 17.39 -6.71
CA ASP A 225 -16.90 17.86 -7.80
C ASP A 225 -16.78 16.87 -8.97
N GLU A 226 -17.39 15.68 -8.84
CA GLU A 226 -17.17 14.53 -9.70
C GLU A 226 -15.68 14.24 -9.99
N LYS A 227 -14.84 14.35 -8.97
CA LYS A 227 -13.38 14.35 -9.11
C LYS A 227 -12.73 13.21 -8.33
N PHE A 228 -11.75 12.57 -8.96
CA PHE A 228 -10.85 11.63 -8.29
C PHE A 228 -9.60 12.35 -7.78
N THR A 229 -9.15 11.98 -6.58
CA THR A 229 -7.87 12.43 -6.02
C THR A 229 -7.06 11.22 -5.57
N PHE A 230 -5.82 11.10 -6.03
CA PHE A 230 -4.95 9.98 -5.73
C PHE A 230 -4.03 10.30 -4.54
N LEU A 231 -3.92 9.35 -3.62
CA LEU A 231 -3.13 9.44 -2.40
C LEU A 231 -2.03 8.37 -2.41
N ASP A 232 -0.98 8.59 -1.62
CA ASP A 232 0.05 7.57 -1.39
C ASP A 232 0.74 7.02 -2.64
N TRP A 233 1.00 7.91 -3.60
CA TRP A 233 1.88 7.62 -4.73
C TRP A 233 3.28 7.18 -4.25
N ARG A 234 3.90 6.26 -4.99
CA ARG A 234 5.28 5.84 -4.71
C ARG A 234 6.25 6.97 -4.96
N GLN A 235 7.39 6.93 -4.28
CA GLN A 235 8.44 7.92 -4.43
C GLN A 235 9.28 7.71 -5.69
N ASP A 236 9.33 6.49 -6.25
CA ASP A 236 10.07 6.13 -7.47
C ASP A 236 9.56 4.80 -8.08
N PHE A 237 10.00 4.51 -9.31
CA PHE A 237 9.95 3.20 -9.96
C PHE A 237 11.38 2.71 -10.23
N ALA A 238 11.88 1.86 -9.33
CA ALA A 238 13.26 1.34 -9.38
C ALA A 238 14.34 2.44 -9.42
N GLY A 239 14.10 3.53 -8.70
CA GLY A 239 14.98 4.70 -8.63
C GLY A 239 14.61 5.84 -9.59
N ASP A 240 13.77 5.59 -10.60
CA ASP A 240 13.28 6.63 -11.51
C ASP A 240 12.09 7.39 -10.90
N LEU A 241 12.17 8.72 -10.89
CA LEU A 241 11.12 9.57 -10.35
C LEU A 241 10.01 9.85 -11.38
N SER A 242 10.38 9.97 -12.65
CA SER A 242 9.56 10.53 -13.72
C SER A 242 8.88 9.46 -14.55
N THR A 243 9.57 8.34 -14.77
CA THR A 243 9.11 7.27 -15.64
C THR A 243 8.88 5.99 -14.85
N GLY A 244 7.70 5.41 -15.00
CA GLY A 244 7.39 4.09 -14.48
C GLY A 244 6.59 3.30 -15.50
N ASP A 245 6.09 2.13 -15.11
CA ASP A 245 5.33 1.27 -15.99
C ASP A 245 3.83 1.37 -15.71
N ILE A 246 3.06 1.80 -16.72
CA ILE A 246 1.61 1.86 -16.67
C ILE A 246 1.01 0.46 -16.42
N TYR A 247 1.63 -0.61 -16.94
CA TYR A 247 1.16 -1.98 -16.68
C TYR A 247 1.18 -2.33 -15.20
N TYR A 248 2.11 -1.77 -14.42
CA TYR A 248 2.16 -2.02 -12.98
C TYR A 248 0.98 -1.37 -12.25
N ASP A 249 0.59 -0.15 -12.63
CA ASP A 249 -0.60 0.50 -12.08
C ASP A 249 -1.88 -0.25 -12.46
N LEU A 250 -1.99 -0.70 -13.72
CA LEU A 250 -3.12 -1.54 -14.17
C LEU A 250 -3.21 -2.83 -13.35
N ALA A 251 -2.08 -3.47 -13.09
CA ALA A 251 -2.03 -4.68 -12.27
C ALA A 251 -2.35 -4.41 -10.79
N LYS A 252 -1.93 -3.27 -10.23
CA LYS A 252 -2.29 -2.85 -8.87
C LYS A 252 -3.79 -2.55 -8.73
N LEU A 253 -4.41 -2.01 -9.79
CA LEU A 253 -5.84 -1.83 -9.84
C LEU A 253 -6.59 -3.16 -9.88
N MET A 254 -6.17 -4.09 -10.76
CA MET A 254 -6.73 -5.44 -10.83
C MET A 254 -6.59 -6.19 -9.50
N HIS A 255 -5.44 -6.09 -8.85
CA HIS A 255 -5.21 -6.58 -7.50
C HIS A 255 -6.27 -6.06 -6.52
N GLY A 256 -6.53 -4.75 -6.48
CA GLY A 256 -7.53 -4.16 -5.58
C GLY A 256 -8.99 -4.55 -5.89
N LEU A 257 -9.28 -4.96 -7.12
CA LEU A 257 -10.59 -5.48 -7.54
C LEU A 257 -10.80 -6.94 -7.09
N ILE A 258 -9.72 -7.73 -7.05
CA ILE A 258 -9.77 -9.14 -6.65
C ILE A 258 -9.79 -9.28 -5.13
N VAL A 259 -8.82 -8.67 -4.44
CA VAL A 259 -8.74 -8.67 -2.97
C VAL A 259 -9.06 -7.26 -2.45
N ASN A 260 -10.23 -7.13 -1.83
CA ASN A 260 -10.66 -5.88 -1.22
C ASN A 260 -10.13 -5.74 0.21
N HIS A 261 -9.42 -4.65 0.52
CA HIS A 261 -8.84 -4.43 1.86
C HIS A 261 -9.89 -4.37 2.96
N GLY A 262 -11.09 -3.85 2.70
CA GLY A 262 -12.20 -3.86 3.66
C GLY A 262 -12.68 -5.26 4.03
N ILE A 263 -12.67 -6.21 3.09
CA ILE A 263 -12.99 -7.63 3.37
C ILE A 263 -11.93 -8.25 4.27
N ILE A 264 -10.65 -7.98 3.98
CA ILE A 264 -9.54 -8.48 4.78
C ILE A 264 -9.55 -7.88 6.19
N ALA A 265 -9.81 -6.57 6.32
CA ALA A 265 -9.87 -5.89 7.60
C ALA A 265 -11.03 -6.35 8.49
N ASN A 266 -12.09 -6.92 7.90
CA ASN A 266 -13.24 -7.49 8.60
C ASN A 266 -13.13 -9.01 8.79
N ASP A 267 -11.96 -9.61 8.58
CA ASP A 267 -11.69 -11.06 8.69
C ASP A 267 -12.66 -11.93 7.88
N GLN A 268 -13.14 -11.42 6.73
CA GLN A 268 -14.07 -12.11 5.83
C GLN A 268 -13.33 -13.01 4.82
N TYR A 269 -12.34 -13.74 5.31
CA TYR A 269 -11.54 -14.70 4.54
C TYR A 269 -11.07 -15.83 5.47
N SER A 270 -10.68 -16.95 4.88
CA SER A 270 -9.99 -18.02 5.61
C SER A 270 -8.81 -18.51 4.77
N ALA A 271 -7.74 -18.92 5.44
CA ALA A 271 -6.64 -19.62 4.79
C ALA A 271 -5.93 -20.56 5.78
N SER A 272 -5.57 -21.74 5.31
CA SER A 272 -4.74 -22.70 6.03
C SER A 272 -3.77 -23.39 5.07
N TRP A 273 -2.65 -23.87 5.62
CA TRP A 273 -1.70 -24.70 4.89
C TRP A 273 -1.30 -25.88 5.75
N GLU A 274 -1.99 -26.99 5.53
CA GLU A 274 -1.90 -28.23 6.31
C GLU A 274 -1.76 -29.42 5.36
N ASN A 275 -0.98 -30.44 5.75
CA ASN A 275 -0.84 -31.69 4.97
C ASN A 275 -0.49 -31.49 3.48
N SER A 276 0.34 -30.48 3.17
CA SER A 276 0.70 -30.11 1.78
C SER A 276 -0.48 -29.62 0.91
N GLU A 277 -1.53 -29.09 1.54
CA GLU A 277 -2.66 -28.47 0.89
C GLU A 277 -2.85 -27.05 1.44
N ILE A 278 -2.99 -26.09 0.54
CA ILE A 278 -3.40 -24.72 0.84
C ILE A 278 -4.89 -24.62 0.51
N LYS A 279 -5.70 -24.37 1.54
CA LYS A 279 -7.12 -24.06 1.37
C LYS A 279 -7.33 -22.61 1.75
N TYR A 280 -8.01 -21.86 0.89
CA TYR A 280 -8.45 -20.51 1.21
C TYR A 280 -9.83 -20.22 0.64
N ASP A 281 -10.58 -19.40 1.37
CA ASP A 281 -11.83 -18.82 0.91
C ASP A 281 -11.76 -17.30 1.06
N LEU A 282 -12.26 -16.58 0.07
CA LEU A 282 -12.25 -15.12 0.03
C LEU A 282 -13.62 -14.64 -0.40
N HIS A 283 -14.30 -13.92 0.50
CA HIS A 283 -15.51 -13.23 0.10
C HIS A 283 -15.17 -12.15 -0.94
N ARG A 284 -15.98 -12.02 -1.99
CA ARG A 284 -15.83 -10.97 -3.00
C ARG A 284 -17.16 -10.24 -3.17
N LYS A 285 -17.13 -8.90 -3.10
CA LYS A 285 -18.30 -8.07 -3.39
C LYS A 285 -18.65 -8.21 -4.88
N GLN A 286 -19.92 -8.49 -5.18
CA GLN A 286 -20.39 -8.67 -6.56
C GLN A 286 -20.05 -7.48 -7.47
N VAL A 287 -20.17 -6.24 -6.96
CA VAL A 287 -19.80 -5.03 -7.72
C VAL A 287 -18.33 -5.04 -8.16
N LEU A 288 -17.41 -5.60 -7.35
CA LEU A 288 -15.99 -5.67 -7.69
C LEU A 288 -15.69 -6.75 -8.72
N VAL A 289 -16.42 -7.87 -8.68
CA VAL A 289 -16.36 -8.91 -9.71
C VAL A 289 -16.82 -8.35 -11.06
N GLU A 290 -17.88 -7.54 -11.07
CA GLU A 290 -18.36 -6.87 -12.27
C GLU A 290 -17.40 -5.78 -12.77
N CYS A 291 -16.79 -5.01 -11.86
CA CYS A 291 -15.71 -4.06 -12.20
C CYS A 291 -14.49 -4.78 -12.79
N GLU A 292 -14.08 -5.93 -12.26
CA GLU A 292 -12.97 -6.74 -12.81
C GLU A 292 -13.24 -7.17 -14.25
N ARG A 293 -14.47 -7.62 -14.53
CA ARG A 293 -14.89 -7.99 -15.90
C ARG A 293 -14.83 -6.77 -16.83
N ARG A 294 -15.42 -5.64 -16.40
CA ARG A 294 -15.39 -4.39 -17.17
C ARG A 294 -13.97 -3.87 -17.39
N PHE A 295 -13.10 -4.02 -16.40
CA PHE A 295 -11.70 -3.62 -16.49
C PHE A 295 -10.95 -4.46 -17.51
N SER A 296 -11.18 -5.77 -17.53
CA SER A 296 -10.61 -6.67 -18.55
C SER A 296 -11.06 -6.28 -19.95
N ASP A 297 -12.35 -5.99 -20.15
CA ASP A 297 -12.89 -5.51 -21.42
C ASP A 297 -12.25 -4.16 -21.82
N TRP A 298 -12.11 -3.24 -20.87
CA TRP A 298 -11.49 -1.92 -21.09
C TRP A 298 -10.01 -2.01 -21.47
N ILE A 299 -9.23 -2.88 -20.81
CA ILE A 299 -7.81 -3.12 -21.12
C ILE A 299 -7.67 -3.55 -22.59
N LEU A 300 -8.50 -4.50 -23.03
CA LEU A 300 -8.47 -5.00 -24.40
C LEU A 300 -8.89 -3.91 -25.41
N LEU A 301 -9.95 -3.14 -25.10
CA LEU A 301 -10.40 -2.02 -25.95
C LEU A 301 -9.37 -0.89 -26.04
N ALA A 302 -8.59 -0.66 -24.98
CA ALA A 302 -7.49 0.29 -24.96
C ALA A 302 -6.20 -0.26 -25.59
N ASN A 303 -6.23 -1.47 -26.15
CA ASN A 303 -5.10 -2.15 -26.80
C ASN A 303 -3.90 -2.43 -25.86
N TYR A 304 -4.17 -2.60 -24.56
CA TYR A 304 -3.20 -3.09 -23.60
C TYR A 304 -3.17 -4.63 -23.57
N ASP A 305 -2.03 -5.17 -23.15
CA ASP A 305 -1.83 -6.61 -22.99
C ASP A 305 -2.44 -7.11 -21.67
N LEU A 306 -3.64 -7.69 -21.75
CA LEU A 306 -4.34 -8.25 -20.58
C LEU A 306 -3.57 -9.41 -19.92
N LYS A 307 -2.86 -10.23 -20.70
CA LYS A 307 -2.07 -11.33 -20.15
C LYS A 307 -0.95 -10.77 -19.27
N LYS A 308 -0.27 -9.71 -19.72
CA LYS A 308 0.76 -9.00 -18.92
C LYS A 308 0.20 -8.46 -17.62
N VAL A 309 -0.96 -7.79 -17.66
CA VAL A 309 -1.62 -7.26 -16.45
C VAL A 309 -1.93 -8.38 -15.45
N ARG A 310 -2.44 -9.52 -15.92
CA ARG A 310 -2.75 -10.67 -15.07
C ARG A 310 -1.50 -11.32 -14.49
N VAL A 311 -0.44 -11.52 -15.28
CA VAL A 311 0.86 -12.02 -14.76
C VAL A 311 1.39 -11.08 -13.68
N LEU A 312 1.47 -9.77 -13.94
CA LEU A 312 1.91 -8.79 -12.94
C LEU A 312 1.04 -8.81 -11.67
N THR A 313 -0.27 -8.98 -11.81
CA THR A 313 -1.19 -9.08 -10.67
C THR A 313 -0.86 -10.30 -9.80
N ALA A 314 -0.61 -11.45 -10.43
CA ALA A 314 -0.19 -12.66 -9.72
C ALA A 314 1.16 -12.46 -9.00
N LEU A 315 2.14 -11.84 -9.68
CA LEU A 315 3.43 -11.50 -9.08
C LEU A 315 3.28 -10.51 -7.91
N ILE A 316 2.37 -9.53 -8.00
CA ILE A 316 2.07 -8.61 -6.91
C ILE A 316 1.60 -9.38 -5.67
N TYR A 317 0.67 -10.32 -5.81
CA TYR A 317 0.21 -11.15 -4.69
C TYR A 317 1.33 -11.94 -4.03
N LEU A 318 2.17 -12.61 -4.82
CA LEU A 318 3.35 -13.32 -4.33
C LEU A 318 4.31 -12.37 -3.58
N ASN A 319 4.48 -11.15 -4.11
CA ASN A 319 5.39 -10.15 -3.54
C ASN A 319 4.94 -9.60 -2.19
N ILE A 320 3.63 -9.41 -2.01
CA ILE A 320 3.10 -8.89 -0.75
C ILE A 320 2.83 -10.00 0.28
N ALA A 321 2.78 -11.27 -0.12
CA ALA A 321 2.58 -12.39 0.80
C ALA A 321 3.57 -12.39 1.97
N ALA A 322 4.85 -12.09 1.72
CA ALA A 322 5.89 -12.03 2.75
C ALA A 322 5.75 -10.86 3.74
N LEU A 323 4.94 -9.85 3.41
CA LEU A 323 4.79 -8.60 4.14
C LEU A 323 3.56 -8.56 5.05
N HIS A 324 2.67 -9.53 4.92
CA HIS A 324 1.44 -9.61 5.70
C HIS A 324 1.52 -10.70 6.76
N ARG A 325 0.67 -10.59 7.78
CA ARG A 325 0.60 -11.57 8.88
C ARG A 325 -0.19 -12.81 8.44
N TYR A 326 0.04 -13.91 9.15
CA TYR A 326 -0.79 -15.11 9.06
C TYR A 326 -2.22 -14.81 9.55
N PRO A 327 -3.29 -15.39 8.95
CA PRO A 327 -3.30 -16.31 7.81
C PRO A 327 -3.36 -15.62 6.43
N TYR A 328 -3.49 -14.28 6.37
CA TYR A 328 -3.61 -13.54 5.11
C TYR A 328 -2.42 -13.75 4.16
N SER A 329 -1.20 -13.87 4.69
CA SER A 329 -0.01 -14.20 3.91
C SER A 329 -0.16 -15.48 3.08
N LEU A 330 -0.84 -16.50 3.60
CA LEU A 330 -1.06 -17.77 2.92
C LEU A 330 -2.09 -17.65 1.80
N LEU A 331 -3.17 -16.89 2.03
CA LEU A 331 -4.15 -16.58 1.01
C LEU A 331 -3.46 -15.92 -0.19
N LEU A 332 -2.63 -14.91 0.08
CA LEU A 332 -1.90 -14.16 -0.95
C LEU A 332 -0.95 -15.06 -1.76
N TYR A 333 -0.18 -15.91 -1.07
CA TYR A 333 0.71 -16.87 -1.73
C TYR A 333 -0.09 -17.86 -2.60
N GLY A 334 -1.15 -18.46 -2.05
CA GLY A 334 -1.97 -19.44 -2.75
C GLY A 334 -2.69 -18.84 -3.95
N LEU A 335 -3.33 -17.69 -3.77
CA LEU A 335 -3.99 -16.93 -4.83
C LEU A 335 -3.00 -16.53 -5.93
N GLY A 336 -1.83 -16.02 -5.56
CA GLY A 336 -0.79 -15.62 -6.51
C GLY A 336 -0.27 -16.80 -7.34
N LYS A 337 0.04 -17.93 -6.70
CA LYS A 337 0.53 -19.15 -7.38
C LYS A 337 -0.54 -19.73 -8.32
N GLY A 338 -1.79 -19.85 -7.87
CA GLY A 338 -2.90 -20.36 -8.69
C GLY A 338 -3.24 -19.43 -9.86
N MET A 339 -3.26 -18.12 -9.64
CA MET A 339 -3.48 -17.13 -10.70
C MET A 339 -2.35 -17.18 -11.74
N LEU A 340 -1.10 -17.30 -11.30
CA LEU A 340 0.04 -17.39 -12.21
C LEU A 340 -0.04 -18.65 -13.09
N LYS A 341 -0.33 -19.81 -12.51
CA LYS A 341 -0.54 -21.07 -13.25
C LYS A 341 -1.59 -20.88 -14.35
N LYS A 342 -2.79 -20.42 -13.96
CA LYS A 342 -3.91 -20.25 -14.89
C LYS A 342 -3.57 -19.35 -16.07
N VAL A 343 -2.91 -18.22 -15.83
CA VAL A 343 -2.57 -17.24 -16.87
C VAL A 343 -1.47 -17.74 -17.81
N LEU A 344 -0.61 -18.64 -17.35
CA LEU A 344 0.45 -19.23 -18.18
C LEU A 344 -0.05 -20.42 -19.03
N GLU A 345 -1.14 -21.05 -18.62
CA GLU A 345 -1.83 -22.12 -19.37
C GLU A 345 -2.81 -21.58 -20.43
N GLU A 346 -3.34 -20.36 -20.25
CA GLU A 346 -4.07 -19.57 -21.25
C GLU A 346 -3.14 -19.07 -22.39
#